data_AF-W8WUC9-F1
#
_entry.id   AF-W8WUC9-F1
#
_cell.length_a   1.000
_cell.length_b   1.000
_cell.length_c   1.000
_cell.angle_alpha   90.00
_cell.angle_beta   90.00
_cell.angle_gamma   90.00
#
_symmetry.space_group_name_H-M   'P 1'
#
loop_
_entity.id
_entity.type
_entity.pdbx_description
1 polymer ?
#
loop_
_entity_poly.entity_id
_entity_poly.type
_entity_poly.pdbx_seq_one_letter_code
_entity_poly.pdbx_strand_id
1 'polypeptide(L)'
;MNVFRELIAIKRFREGQAELAMMRQRQVLAEAERLRLQAVEHLDEYRRWSEQRELDMYRDLCSRLVRASEIEDVLENVAGLREGEQDRETRVEEAENQAHREAETLTQCREAHREASRMVEKFVQLASLHAAEELRELERKEDLEMEEAASVARDREDWLQHDDYEPA
;
A
#
# COMPACT_ATOMS: atom_id res chain seq x y z
N MET A 1 -2.04 20.94 -25.94
CA MET A 1 -2.00 20.27 -24.62
C MET A 1 -2.00 18.78 -24.86
N ASN A 2 -0.95 18.06 -24.45
CA ASN A 2 -0.85 16.63 -24.71
C ASN A 2 -1.59 15.86 -23.59
N VAL A 3 -2.80 15.38 -23.89
CA VAL A 3 -3.69 14.63 -22.98
C VAL A 3 -2.96 13.46 -22.31
N PHE A 4 -2.01 12.81 -22.99
CA PHE A 4 -1.22 11.73 -22.40
C PHE A 4 -0.31 12.20 -21.26
N ARG A 5 0.22 13.42 -21.34
CA ARG A 5 1.07 13.99 -20.28
C ARG A 5 0.28 14.21 -18.99
N GLU A 6 -0.95 14.70 -19.12
CA GLU A 6 -1.86 14.90 -17.99
C GLU A 6 -2.30 13.56 -17.38
N LEU A 7 -2.62 12.57 -18.22
CA LEU A 7 -2.97 11.22 -17.76
C LEU A 7 -1.80 10.56 -17.01
N ILE A 8 -0.58 10.64 -17.53
CA ILE A 8 0.61 10.12 -16.85
C ILE A 8 0.82 10.82 -15.51
N ALA A 9 0.65 12.15 -15.44
CA ALA A 9 0.77 12.89 -14.18
C ALA A 9 -0.25 12.40 -13.14
N ILE A 10 -1.50 12.18 -13.53
CA ILE A 10 -2.54 11.63 -12.65
C ILE A 10 -2.19 10.20 -12.21
N LYS A 11 -1.67 9.35 -13.11
CA LYS A 11 -1.29 7.97 -12.76
C LYS A 11 -0.12 7.94 -11.78
N ARG A 12 0.92 8.74 -12.00
CA ARG A 12 2.06 8.90 -11.08
C ARG A 12 1.62 9.45 -9.73
N PHE A 13 0.69 10.39 -9.71
CA PHE A 13 0.14 10.89 -8.47
C PHE A 13 -0.56 9.78 -7.67
N ARG A 14 -1.38 8.94 -8.33
CA ARG A 14 -2.04 7.80 -7.67
C ARG A 14 -1.07 6.73 -7.18
N GLU A 15 -0.02 6.46 -7.94
CA GLU A 15 1.09 5.61 -7.50
C GLU A 15 1.74 6.15 -6.23
N GLY A 16 2.08 7.44 -6.20
CA GLY A 16 2.62 8.09 -5.00
C GLY A 16 1.66 8.05 -3.80
N GLN A 17 0.35 8.18 -4.02
CA GLN A 17 -0.65 8.00 -2.94
C GLN A 17 -0.67 6.56 -2.40
N ALA A 18 -0.58 5.57 -3.28
CA ALA A 18 -0.52 4.16 -2.88
C ALA A 18 0.79 3.84 -2.14
N GLU A 19 1.90 4.44 -2.55
CA GLU A 19 3.20 4.32 -1.87
C GLU A 19 3.14 4.89 -0.46
N LEU A 20 2.61 6.11 -0.32
CA LEU A 20 2.42 6.76 0.99
C LEU A 20 1.48 5.96 1.89
N ALA A 21 0.39 5.42 1.33
CA ALA A 21 -0.53 4.55 2.08
C ALA A 21 0.18 3.29 2.58
N MET A 22 0.97 2.61 1.73
CA MET A 22 1.78 1.47 2.14
C MET A 22 2.78 1.83 3.25
N MET A 23 3.47 2.98 3.14
CA MET A 23 4.43 3.42 4.16
C MET A 23 3.75 3.68 5.51
N ARG A 24 2.60 4.37 5.52
CA ARG A 24 1.80 4.57 6.74
C ARG A 24 1.35 3.24 7.33
N GLN A 25 0.85 2.34 6.49
CA GLN A 25 0.38 1.04 6.95
C GLN A 25 1.48 0.17 7.56
N ARG A 26 2.73 0.29 7.07
CA ARG A 26 3.88 -0.36 7.72
C ARG A 26 4.13 0.14 9.14
N GLN A 27 3.95 1.44 9.37
CA GLN A 27 4.10 2.03 10.71
C GLN A 27 2.99 1.54 11.65
N VAL A 28 1.75 1.50 11.15
CA VAL A 28 0.59 0.99 11.90
C VAL A 28 0.80 -0.47 12.29
N LEU A 29 1.23 -1.32 11.35
CA LEU A 29 1.54 -2.72 11.66
C LEU A 29 2.65 -2.85 12.71
N ALA A 30 3.74 -2.09 12.58
CA ALA A 30 4.83 -2.12 13.55
C ALA A 30 4.38 -1.71 14.96
N GLU A 31 3.47 -0.73 15.06
CA GLU A 31 2.87 -0.35 16.33
C GLU A 31 1.94 -1.45 16.89
N ALA A 32 1.10 -2.06 16.05
CA ALA A 32 0.24 -3.18 16.47
C ALA A 32 1.06 -4.38 16.96
N GLU A 33 2.15 -4.73 16.27
CA GLU A 33 3.07 -5.79 16.70
C GLU A 33 3.74 -5.45 18.03
N ARG A 34 4.14 -4.19 18.25
CA ARG A 34 4.69 -3.74 19.53
C ARG A 34 3.67 -3.88 20.66
N LEU A 35 2.42 -3.46 20.44
CA LEU A 35 1.36 -3.57 21.43
C LEU A 35 1.04 -5.04 21.76
N ARG A 36 1.06 -5.92 20.75
CA ARG A 36 0.91 -7.37 20.93
C ARG A 36 2.01 -7.94 21.83
N LEU A 37 3.27 -7.58 21.58
CA LEU A 37 4.40 -8.01 22.41
C LEU A 37 4.28 -7.52 23.86
N GLN A 38 3.87 -6.26 24.05
CA GLN A 38 3.64 -5.69 25.38
C GLN A 38 2.49 -6.40 26.12
N ALA A 39 1.40 -6.73 25.44
CA ALA A 39 0.29 -7.46 26.03
C ALA A 39 0.72 -8.86 26.51
N VAL A 40 1.53 -9.56 25.71
CA VAL A 40 2.08 -10.88 26.07
C VAL A 40 3.02 -10.77 27.27
N GLU A 41 3.92 -9.78 27.27
CA GLU A 41 4.82 -9.53 28.40
C GLU A 41 4.04 -9.26 29.69
N HIS A 42 3.02 -8.40 29.63
CA HIS A 42 2.16 -8.11 30.79
C HIS A 42 1.36 -9.32 31.28
N LEU A 43 0.93 -10.22 30.39
CA LEU A 43 0.28 -11.46 30.78
C LEU A 43 1.27 -12.38 31.51
N ASP A 44 2.48 -12.54 30.99
CA ASP A 44 3.50 -13.38 31.61
C ASP A 44 3.97 -12.84 32.97
N GLU A 45 4.15 -11.52 33.09
CA GLU A 45 4.42 -10.85 34.35
C GLU A 45 3.31 -11.07 35.37
N TYR A 46 2.05 -10.92 34.92
CA TYR A 46 0.89 -11.10 35.77
C TYR A 46 0.75 -12.54 36.25
N ARG A 47 0.97 -13.53 35.38
CA ARG A 47 0.95 -14.97 35.73
C ARG A 47 1.96 -15.32 36.82
N ARG A 48 3.20 -14.84 36.69
CA ARG A 48 4.23 -15.08 37.71
C ARG A 48 3.86 -14.41 39.04
N TRP A 49 3.33 -13.19 38.96
CA TRP A 49 2.89 -12.46 40.14
C TRP A 49 1.66 -13.12 40.81
N SER A 50 0.67 -13.57 40.02
CA SER A 50 -0.56 -14.20 40.53
C SER A 50 -0.25 -15.53 41.19
N GLU A 51 0.60 -16.37 40.58
CA GLU A 51 1.04 -17.64 41.16
C GLU A 51 1.74 -17.42 42.51
N GLN A 52 2.69 -16.48 42.58
CA GLN A 52 3.38 -16.18 43.83
C GLN A 52 2.40 -15.65 44.89
N ARG A 53 1.46 -14.80 44.49
CA ARG A 53 0.45 -14.23 45.38
C ARG A 53 -0.50 -15.30 45.93
N GLU A 54 -0.95 -16.22 45.08
CA GLU A 54 -1.77 -17.36 45.45
C GLU A 54 -1.05 -18.27 46.46
N LEU A 55 0.22 -18.60 46.20
CA LEU A 55 1.04 -19.39 47.11
C LEU A 55 1.24 -18.71 48.46
N ASP A 56 1.47 -17.39 48.48
CA ASP A 56 1.63 -16.62 49.72
C ASP A 56 0.33 -16.60 50.54
N MET A 57 -0.84 -16.47 49.89
CA MET A 57 -2.15 -16.54 50.56
C MET A 57 -2.39 -17.92 51.18
N TYR A 58 -2.11 -19.00 50.44
CA TYR A 58 -2.25 -20.36 50.98
C TYR A 58 -1.25 -20.65 52.10
N ARG A 59 -0.02 -20.16 51.99
CA ARG A 59 0.99 -20.31 53.05
C ARG A 59 0.55 -19.61 54.33
N ASP A 60 0.04 -18.38 54.26
CA ASP A 60 -0.50 -17.69 55.43
C ASP A 60 -1.65 -18.49 56.06
N LEU A 61 -2.61 -18.93 55.24
CA LEU A 61 -3.78 -19.69 55.68
C LEU A 61 -3.40 -20.99 56.39
N CYS A 62 -2.39 -21.71 55.90
CA CYS A 62 -1.93 -22.97 56.49
C CYS A 62 -1.00 -22.78 57.71
N SER A 63 -0.48 -21.57 57.95
CA SER A 63 0.47 -21.31 59.04
C SER A 63 -0.18 -21.11 60.41
N ARG A 64 -1.50 -20.92 60.46
CA ARG A 64 -2.24 -20.50 61.67
C ARG A 64 -3.63 -21.15 61.74
N LEU A 65 -4.24 -21.09 62.91
CA LEU A 65 -5.66 -21.44 63.06
C LEU A 65 -6.51 -20.31 62.46
N VAL A 66 -7.29 -20.63 61.44
CA VAL A 66 -8.11 -19.67 60.68
C VAL A 66 -9.60 -19.92 60.87
N ARG A 67 -10.40 -18.86 60.79
CA ARG A 67 -11.86 -18.99 60.72
C ARG A 67 -12.29 -19.37 59.31
N ALA A 68 -13.47 -19.97 59.20
CA ALA A 68 -14.06 -20.32 57.90
C ALA A 68 -14.20 -19.11 56.96
N SER A 69 -14.54 -17.92 57.49
CA SER A 69 -14.63 -16.69 56.70
C SER A 69 -13.31 -16.31 56.04
N GLU A 70 -12.17 -16.56 56.69
CA GLU A 70 -10.86 -16.24 56.12
C GLU A 70 -10.47 -17.21 54.99
N ILE A 71 -11.02 -18.42 55.00
CA ILE A 71 -10.88 -19.36 53.88
C ILE A 71 -11.70 -18.86 52.69
N GLU A 72 -12.93 -18.41 52.93
CA GLU A 72 -13.80 -17.82 51.91
C GLU A 72 -13.15 -16.58 51.27
N ASP A 73 -12.59 -15.68 52.08
CA ASP A 73 -11.86 -14.50 51.61
C ASP A 73 -10.70 -14.88 50.67
N VAL A 74 -9.90 -15.89 51.03
CA VAL A 74 -8.80 -16.36 50.18
C VAL A 74 -9.31 -16.95 48.87
N LEU A 75 -10.40 -17.72 48.90
CA LEU A 75 -11.00 -18.28 47.69
C LEU A 75 -11.54 -17.19 46.76
N GLU A 76 -12.16 -16.14 47.29
CA GLU A 76 -12.61 -14.98 46.52
C GLU A 76 -11.43 -14.24 45.89
N ASN A 77 -10.35 -14.02 46.65
CA ASN A 77 -9.14 -13.38 46.12
C ASN A 77 -8.49 -14.21 45.00
N VAL A 78 -8.41 -15.53 45.14
CA VAL A 78 -7.88 -16.43 44.08
C VAL A 78 -8.79 -16.41 42.84
N ALA A 79 -10.11 -16.37 43.02
CA ALA A 79 -11.03 -16.19 41.90
C ALA A 79 -10.79 -14.86 41.17
N GLY A 80 -10.59 -13.77 41.90
CA GLY A 80 -10.23 -12.46 41.33
C GLY A 80 -8.87 -12.46 40.60
N LEU A 81 -7.88 -13.22 41.09
CA LEU A 81 -6.61 -13.39 40.38
C LEU A 81 -6.81 -14.05 39.01
N ARG A 82 -7.63 -15.10 38.95
CA ARG A 82 -7.97 -15.83 37.71
C ARG A 82 -8.76 -14.98 36.73
N GLU A 83 -9.74 -14.21 37.20
CA GLU A 83 -10.47 -13.25 36.37
C GLU A 83 -9.51 -12.22 35.76
N GLY A 84 -8.60 -11.65 36.57
CA GLY A 84 -7.60 -10.71 36.08
C GLY A 84 -6.58 -11.31 35.08
N GLU A 85 -6.34 -12.63 35.12
CA GLU A 85 -5.56 -13.35 34.11
C GLU A 85 -6.36 -13.47 32.80
N GLN A 86 -7.62 -13.91 32.90
CA GLN A 86 -8.52 -14.06 31.76
C GLN A 86 -8.75 -12.74 31.00
N ASP A 87 -8.87 -11.62 31.73
CA ASP A 87 -8.94 -10.28 31.13
C ASP A 87 -7.69 -9.95 30.29
N ARG A 88 -6.51 -10.35 30.77
CA ARG A 88 -5.23 -10.11 30.07
C ARG A 88 -5.05 -11.05 28.89
N GLU A 89 -5.48 -12.31 29.01
CA GLU A 89 -5.53 -13.25 27.89
C GLU A 89 -6.41 -12.71 26.76
N THR A 90 -7.58 -12.17 27.11
CA THR A 90 -8.49 -11.54 26.14
C THR A 90 -7.82 -10.34 25.45
N ARG A 91 -7.09 -9.50 26.19
CA ARG A 91 -6.32 -8.37 25.60
C ARG A 91 -5.21 -8.84 24.67
N VAL A 92 -4.55 -9.95 24.99
CA VAL A 92 -3.55 -10.56 24.09
C VAL A 92 -4.25 -10.98 22.80
N GLU A 93 -5.35 -11.73 22.89
CA GLU A 93 -6.11 -12.17 21.73
C GLU A 93 -6.59 -11.00 20.85
N GLU A 94 -7.10 -9.93 21.47
CA GLU A 94 -7.48 -8.70 20.76
C GLU A 94 -6.30 -8.05 20.03
N ALA A 95 -5.13 -7.96 20.68
CA ALA A 95 -3.93 -7.40 20.09
C ALA A 95 -3.37 -8.28 18.95
N GLU A 96 -3.45 -9.60 19.07
CA GLU A 96 -3.08 -10.55 18.02
C GLU A 96 -3.98 -10.41 16.80
N ASN A 97 -5.30 -10.36 17.02
CA ASN A 97 -6.29 -10.14 15.98
C ASN A 97 -6.07 -8.79 15.28
N GLN A 98 -5.75 -7.73 16.03
CA GLN A 98 -5.45 -6.44 15.43
C GLN A 98 -4.19 -6.49 14.57
N ALA A 99 -3.09 -7.04 15.08
CA ALA A 99 -1.85 -7.17 14.30
C ALA A 99 -2.06 -7.99 13.01
N HIS A 100 -2.88 -9.05 13.07
CA HIS A 100 -3.24 -9.83 11.90
C HIS A 100 -4.00 -9.01 10.86
N ARG A 101 -5.05 -8.26 11.26
CA ARG A 101 -5.82 -7.38 10.37
C ARG A 101 -4.94 -6.31 9.72
N GLU A 102 -4.02 -5.72 10.47
CA GLU A 102 -3.11 -4.70 9.94
C GLU A 102 -2.11 -5.29 8.94
N ALA A 103 -1.70 -6.55 9.12
CA ALA A 103 -0.83 -7.28 8.19
C ALA A 103 -1.55 -7.62 6.88
N GLU A 104 -2.83 -8.02 6.96
CA GLU A 104 -3.68 -8.21 5.77
C GLU A 104 -3.87 -6.88 5.02
N THR A 105 -4.16 -5.81 5.74
CA THR A 105 -4.29 -4.46 5.16
C THR A 105 -3.00 -4.00 4.48
N LEU A 106 -1.83 -4.27 5.08
CA LEU A 106 -0.54 -3.99 4.46
C LEU A 106 -0.34 -4.77 3.15
N THR A 107 -0.82 -6.00 3.09
CA THR A 107 -0.77 -6.83 1.87
C THR A 107 -1.62 -6.19 0.77
N GLN A 108 -2.84 -5.75 1.09
CA GLN A 108 -3.71 -5.03 0.14
C GLN A 108 -3.07 -3.71 -0.34
N CYS A 109 -2.45 -2.93 0.56
CA CYS A 109 -1.73 -1.71 0.17
C CYS A 109 -0.55 -2.00 -0.77
N ARG A 110 0.18 -3.09 -0.56
CA ARG A 110 1.28 -3.52 -1.44
C ARG A 110 0.78 -3.90 -2.82
N GLU A 111 -0.33 -4.62 -2.90
CA GLU A 111 -0.97 -4.98 -4.16
C GLU A 111 -1.46 -3.74 -4.91
N ALA A 112 -2.16 -2.83 -4.23
CA ALA A 112 -2.63 -1.57 -4.80
C ALA A 112 -1.47 -0.71 -5.35
N HIS A 113 -0.35 -0.62 -4.61
CA HIS A 113 0.85 0.06 -5.10
C HIS A 113 1.42 -0.61 -6.36
N ARG A 114 1.55 -1.95 -6.36
CA ARG A 114 2.04 -2.71 -7.51
C ARG A 114 1.17 -2.52 -8.75
N GLU A 115 -0.15 -2.50 -8.58
CA GLU A 115 -1.09 -2.22 -9.67
C GLU A 115 -0.96 -0.80 -10.18
N ALA A 116 -0.84 0.19 -9.29
CA ALA A 116 -0.62 1.57 -9.68
C ALA A 116 0.67 1.75 -10.49
N SER A 117 1.78 1.15 -10.06
CA SER A 117 3.05 1.17 -10.80
C SER A 117 2.93 0.54 -12.19
N ARG A 118 2.31 -0.64 -12.30
CA ARG A 118 2.06 -1.30 -13.60
C ARG A 118 1.23 -0.42 -14.53
N MET A 119 0.24 0.27 -13.97
CA MET A 119 -0.59 1.19 -14.75
C MET A 119 0.21 2.40 -15.23
N VAL A 120 1.09 2.97 -14.41
CA VAL A 120 2.00 4.05 -14.83
C VAL A 120 2.89 3.58 -15.97
N GLU A 121 3.53 2.42 -15.84
CA GLU A 121 4.38 1.83 -16.89
C GLU A 121 3.62 1.67 -18.22
N LYS A 122 2.40 1.11 -18.18
CA LYS A 122 1.55 0.94 -19.37
C LYS A 122 1.24 2.28 -20.05
N PHE A 123 0.90 3.31 -19.26
CA PHE A 123 0.59 4.63 -19.82
C PHE A 123 1.82 5.33 -20.40
N VAL A 124 3.00 5.15 -19.79
CA VAL A 124 4.26 5.64 -20.35
C VAL A 124 4.56 4.97 -21.69
N GLN A 125 4.38 3.64 -21.78
CA GLN A 125 4.55 2.91 -23.04
C GLN A 125 3.57 3.40 -24.12
N LEU A 126 2.29 3.53 -23.80
CA LEU A 126 1.28 4.04 -24.74
C LEU A 126 1.59 5.45 -25.24
N ALA A 127 2.03 6.35 -24.35
CA ALA A 127 2.41 7.70 -24.74
C ALA A 127 3.64 7.71 -25.67
N SER A 128 4.61 6.82 -25.44
CA SER A 128 5.79 6.69 -26.32
C SER A 128 5.43 6.15 -27.71
N LEU A 129 4.52 5.18 -27.79
CA LEU A 129 4.00 4.64 -29.05
C LEU A 129 3.25 5.72 -29.84
N HIS A 130 2.35 6.44 -29.17
CA HIS A 130 1.60 7.53 -29.80
C HIS A 130 2.51 8.63 -30.33
N ALA A 131 3.51 9.06 -29.55
CA ALA A 131 4.47 10.06 -30.00
C ALA A 131 5.29 9.59 -31.22
N ALA A 132 5.63 8.30 -31.29
CA ALA A 132 6.31 7.73 -32.45
C ALA A 132 5.41 7.64 -33.68
N GLU A 133 4.12 7.35 -33.51
CA GLU A 133 3.13 7.37 -34.60
C GLU A 133 2.89 8.78 -35.13
N GLU A 134 2.74 9.78 -34.24
CA GLU A 134 2.61 11.19 -34.61
C GLU A 134 3.83 11.68 -35.40
N LEU A 135 5.05 11.28 -35.01
CA LEU A 135 6.26 11.62 -35.75
C LEU A 135 6.26 11.02 -37.16
N ARG A 136 5.90 9.74 -37.30
CA ARG A 136 5.80 9.08 -38.63
C ARG A 136 4.70 9.66 -39.51
N GLU A 137 3.60 10.15 -38.93
CA GLU A 137 2.55 10.85 -39.65
C GLU A 137 3.01 12.22 -40.13
N LEU A 138 3.81 12.94 -39.33
CA LEU A 138 4.43 14.20 -39.73
C LEU A 138 5.44 14.00 -40.86
N GLU A 139 6.36 13.04 -40.72
CA GLU A 139 7.32 12.69 -41.78
C GLU A 139 6.60 12.35 -43.10
N ARG A 140 5.53 11.53 -43.05
CA ARG A 140 4.73 11.20 -44.23
C ARG A 140 4.04 12.40 -44.89
N LYS A 141 3.62 13.40 -44.09
CA LYS A 141 3.03 14.63 -44.62
C LYS A 141 4.08 15.52 -45.26
N GLU A 142 5.24 15.66 -44.63
CA GLU A 142 6.37 16.42 -45.18
C GLU A 142 6.84 15.83 -46.52
N ASP A 143 6.92 14.50 -46.63
CA ASP A 143 7.26 13.82 -47.88
C ASP A 143 6.22 14.09 -48.99
N LEU A 144 4.92 14.02 -48.66
CA LEU A 144 3.84 14.32 -49.61
C LEU A 144 3.90 15.78 -50.08
N GLU A 145 4.12 16.72 -49.17
CA GLU A 145 4.24 18.15 -49.48
C GLU A 145 5.45 18.44 -50.40
N MET A 146 6.57 17.73 -50.22
CA MET A 146 7.72 17.83 -51.12
C MET A 146 7.43 17.27 -52.51
N GLU A 147 6.72 16.15 -52.62
CA GLU A 147 6.30 15.58 -53.91
C GLU A 147 5.31 16.49 -54.64
N GLU A 148 4.36 17.10 -53.93
CA GLU A 148 3.44 18.11 -54.46
C GLU A 148 4.20 19.36 -54.94
N ALA A 149 5.15 19.87 -54.15
CA ALA A 149 5.96 21.02 -54.57
C ALA A 149 6.83 20.70 -55.80
N ALA A 150 7.40 19.50 -55.87
CA ALA A 150 8.21 19.05 -57.00
C ALA A 150 7.38 18.87 -58.28
N SER A 151 6.17 18.31 -58.16
CA SER A 151 5.25 18.16 -59.30
C SER A 151 4.78 19.51 -59.84
N VAL A 152 4.41 20.46 -58.97
CA VAL A 152 4.05 21.83 -59.39
C VAL A 152 5.23 22.55 -60.08
N ALA A 153 6.45 22.37 -59.57
CA ALA A 153 7.64 22.94 -60.20
C ALA A 153 7.91 22.37 -61.60
N ARG A 154 7.73 21.05 -61.76
CA ARG A 154 7.87 20.36 -63.05
C ARG A 154 6.79 20.79 -64.04
N ASP A 155 5.53 20.84 -63.61
CA ASP A 155 4.43 21.32 -64.46
C ASP A 155 4.74 22.74 -64.96
N ARG A 156 5.24 23.63 -64.10
CA ARG A 156 5.65 24.99 -64.48
C ARG A 156 6.79 25.01 -65.52
N GLU A 157 7.76 24.12 -65.41
CA GLU A 157 8.83 23.97 -66.40
C GLU A 157 8.29 23.48 -67.76
N ASP A 158 7.38 22.51 -67.75
CA ASP A 158 6.72 22.00 -68.96
C ASP A 158 5.86 23.08 -69.66
N TRP A 159 5.18 23.95 -68.89
CA TRP A 159 4.47 25.12 -69.45
C TRP A 159 5.41 26.14 -70.11
N LEU A 160 6.57 26.41 -69.50
CA LEU A 160 7.57 27.33 -70.08
C LEU A 160 8.23 26.75 -71.35
N GLN A 161 8.42 25.43 -71.39
CA GLN A 161 8.98 24.74 -72.57
C GLN A 161 8.00 24.70 -73.77
N HIS A 162 6.69 24.72 -73.50
CA HIS A 162 5.68 24.69 -74.56
C HIS A 162 5.54 26.05 -75.28
N ASP A 163 5.86 27.18 -74.63
CA ASP A 163 5.82 28.51 -75.26
C ASP A 163 6.98 28.75 -76.26
N ASP A 164 8.04 27.93 -76.21
CA ASP A 164 9.21 28.03 -77.11
C ASP A 164 9.05 27.24 -78.44
N TYR A 165 7.89 26.59 -78.68
CA TYR A 165 7.64 25.83 -79.90
C TYR A 165 6.79 26.62 -80.91
N GLU A 166 7.42 27.56 -81.62
CA GLU A 166 6.86 28.17 -82.84
C GLU A 166 7.07 27.20 -84.04
N PRO A 167 6.00 26.64 -84.66
CA PRO A 167 6.17 25.87 -85.89
C PRO A 167 6.37 26.83 -87.07
N ALA A 168 7.50 26.66 -87.77
CA ALA A 168 7.85 27.37 -89.00
C ALA A 168 6.95 27.00 -90.20
#